data_AF-A0A2K9P2B2-F1
#
_entry.id   AF-A0A2K9P2B2-F1
#
_cell.length_a   1.000
_cell.length_b   1.000
_cell.length_c   1.000
_cell.angle_alpha   90.00
_cell.angle_beta   90.00
_cell.angle_gamma   90.00
#
_symmetry.space_group_name_H-M   'P 1'
#
loop_
_entity.id
_entity.type
_entity.pdbx_description
1 polymer ?
#
loop_
_entity_poly.entity_id
_entity_poly.type
_entity_poly.pdbx_seq_one_letter_code
_entity_poly.pdbx_strand_id
1 'polypeptide(L)'
;MKKAVVMFLLLSLLVMSNAVYAVDILPGGLPAFPGAEGGGMYTTGARAVPIPEIYHVENLNDSGPGSLRDAVSIGNRIIVFDVAGTINLTKGLTLKAPNITILGQTSPGDGICVSGAPTTVSADNIIIRYMRFRMGVYDYENHKYDADSFGGTYNTSNLIVDHCSMSWSSDECCSVYAVKDSTIQWCIITEPINIGIHYEEGQLQAHGYGGIWGGKNMSYHHNLVASSISRYPLVGTSATVHSYNYEPDYMSLLDIRNNVFYNWQSNSSHGGQNMVRVNLVNNYYKMGPASKDLKRFYKMMGTQPENQSSYPIVGAATDLAIDGNYYDAIKPSEKVALINSDNVFGVEFDNYTETYNLEKYDETAEPSEKSHTQYIKDYPITTESAIEAFGSVVQSAGHNFPRDSVDERAVNDTVKRISTVGENGILNYDKFILLEKPEYYGTGKLDSDGDGIPDDWEDSHELNKNNPADSLKIANENQYDGKYTGYLNIEAYSFDILENPPEPTEDPTSSPLPTSAPARGIYYAKSPEISGANITASIVNENDESGAVFAACSYDESGKIMTDVKIVRIPKSDIPQDINVTLKSDKNIKTYLWTSRLEPARN
;
A
#
# COMPACT_ATOMS: atom_id res chain seq x y z
N MET A 1 -13.62 -42.04 -77.36
CA MET A 1 -12.36 -41.32 -77.10
C MET A 1 -12.64 -39.83 -77.03
N LYS A 2 -12.24 -39.19 -75.93
CA LYS A 2 -11.66 -37.84 -75.84
C LYS A 2 -12.46 -36.61 -76.30
N LYS A 3 -12.53 -35.66 -75.33
CA LYS A 3 -12.36 -34.19 -75.40
C LYS A 3 -13.59 -33.28 -75.64
N ALA A 4 -13.87 -32.43 -74.63
CA ALA A 4 -13.90 -30.95 -74.65
C ALA A 4 -14.58 -30.47 -73.34
N VAL A 5 -13.88 -29.99 -72.30
CA VAL A 5 -13.39 -28.61 -72.01
C VAL A 5 -14.43 -27.50 -72.25
N VAL A 6 -14.95 -26.90 -71.17
CA VAL A 6 -15.10 -25.43 -70.84
C VAL A 6 -15.57 -25.38 -69.36
N MET A 7 -14.70 -25.13 -68.38
CA MET A 7 -14.37 -23.84 -67.72
C MET A 7 -15.44 -23.30 -66.75
N PHE A 8 -15.18 -23.40 -65.44
CA PHE A 8 -15.60 -22.42 -64.44
C PHE A 8 -14.58 -22.38 -63.29
N LEU A 9 -14.13 -21.16 -62.96
CA LEU A 9 -13.27 -20.87 -61.81
C LEU A 9 -13.92 -21.34 -60.51
N LEU A 10 -13.14 -22.02 -59.66
CA LEU A 10 -13.45 -22.20 -58.24
C LEU A 10 -12.27 -21.66 -57.43
N LEU A 11 -12.52 -20.50 -56.82
CA LEU A 11 -11.71 -19.87 -55.79
C LEU A 11 -11.73 -20.79 -54.56
N SER A 12 -10.66 -21.51 -54.28
CA SER A 12 -10.53 -22.29 -53.05
C SER A 12 -10.18 -21.36 -51.89
N LEU A 13 -11.19 -20.94 -51.12
CA LEU A 13 -11.00 -20.48 -49.75
C LEU A 13 -10.52 -21.67 -48.92
N LEU A 14 -9.27 -21.63 -48.49
CA LEU A 14 -8.77 -22.46 -47.41
C LEU A 14 -9.26 -21.82 -46.09
N VAL A 15 -10.43 -22.22 -45.63
CA VAL A 15 -10.88 -21.89 -44.27
C VAL A 15 -10.08 -22.80 -43.34
N MET A 16 -8.98 -22.29 -42.79
CA MET A 16 -8.41 -22.88 -41.58
C MET A 16 -9.44 -22.64 -40.48
N SER A 17 -10.10 -23.72 -40.05
CA SER A 17 -10.92 -23.72 -38.85
C SER A 17 -10.01 -23.47 -37.65
N ASN A 18 -9.96 -22.23 -37.18
CA ASN A 18 -9.52 -21.95 -35.80
C ASN A 18 -10.56 -22.59 -34.89
N ALA A 19 -10.30 -23.82 -34.45
CA ALA A 19 -10.96 -24.37 -33.29
C ALA A 19 -10.50 -23.53 -32.10
N VAL A 20 -11.31 -22.54 -31.75
CA VAL A 20 -11.26 -21.92 -30.43
C VAL A 20 -11.59 -23.05 -29.47
N TYR A 21 -10.59 -23.59 -28.79
CA TYR A 21 -10.84 -24.40 -27.62
C TYR A 21 -11.50 -23.45 -26.61
N ALA A 22 -12.83 -23.59 -26.47
CA ALA A 22 -13.51 -23.04 -25.33
C ALA A 22 -12.87 -23.74 -24.13
N VAL A 23 -12.07 -23.00 -23.36
CA VAL A 23 -11.68 -23.42 -22.03
C VAL A 23 -12.99 -23.56 -21.27
N ASP A 24 -13.29 -24.78 -20.80
CA ASP A 24 -14.41 -25.00 -19.90
C ASP A 24 -14.20 -24.09 -18.68
N ILE A 25 -14.98 -23.02 -18.61
CA ILE A 25 -14.94 -22.06 -17.52
C ILE A 25 -15.53 -22.79 -16.31
N LEU A 26 -14.66 -23.15 -15.36
CA LEU A 26 -15.06 -23.67 -14.05
C LEU A 26 -16.11 -22.71 -13.44
N PRO A 27 -17.15 -23.22 -12.73
CA PRO A 27 -18.03 -22.35 -11.96
C PRO A 27 -17.18 -21.52 -10.98
N GLY A 28 -17.20 -20.18 -11.12
CA GLY A 28 -16.37 -19.25 -10.35
C GLY A 28 -15.25 -18.57 -11.17
N GLY A 29 -14.63 -19.23 -12.14
CA GLY A 29 -13.46 -18.67 -12.84
C GLY A 29 -12.15 -18.79 -12.04
N LEU A 30 -11.01 -18.58 -12.70
CA LEU A 30 -9.67 -18.66 -12.10
C LEU A 30 -9.43 -17.43 -11.21
N PRO A 31 -9.10 -17.58 -9.91
CA PRO A 31 -8.78 -16.43 -9.05
C PRO A 31 -7.62 -15.60 -9.60
N ALA A 32 -7.54 -14.32 -9.22
CA ALA A 32 -6.52 -13.37 -9.67
C ALA A 32 -5.11 -13.92 -9.42
N PHE A 33 -4.92 -14.55 -8.27
CA PHE A 33 -3.74 -15.28 -7.81
C PHE A 33 -4.17 -16.25 -6.69
N PRO A 34 -3.36 -17.26 -6.34
CA PRO A 34 -3.61 -18.09 -5.15
C PRO A 34 -3.73 -17.23 -3.89
N GLY A 35 -4.89 -17.30 -3.21
CA GLY A 35 -5.19 -16.47 -2.02
C GLY A 35 -5.90 -15.14 -2.33
N ALA A 36 -6.30 -14.88 -3.58
CA ALA A 36 -7.23 -13.80 -3.89
C ALA A 36 -8.65 -14.16 -3.42
N GLU A 37 -9.29 -13.27 -2.66
CA GLU A 37 -10.61 -13.51 -2.06
C GLU A 37 -11.53 -12.27 -2.20
N GLY A 38 -12.82 -12.47 -1.92
CA GLY A 38 -13.81 -11.39 -1.95
C GLY A 38 -14.12 -10.85 -3.35
N GLY A 39 -14.77 -9.68 -3.41
CA GLY A 39 -15.38 -9.15 -4.64
C GLY A 39 -14.43 -9.03 -5.84
N GLY A 40 -13.15 -8.76 -5.60
CA GLY A 40 -12.10 -8.64 -6.61
C GLY A 40 -11.39 -9.95 -6.97
N MET A 41 -11.76 -11.09 -6.37
CA MET A 41 -10.98 -12.33 -6.50
C MET A 41 -10.87 -12.85 -7.92
N TYR A 42 -11.80 -12.53 -8.82
CA TYR A 42 -11.76 -12.96 -10.23
C TYR A 42 -11.24 -11.88 -11.19
N THR A 43 -10.59 -10.84 -10.65
CA THR A 43 -9.87 -9.86 -11.48
C THR A 43 -8.81 -10.60 -12.30
N THR A 44 -8.84 -10.43 -13.61
CA THR A 44 -7.95 -11.16 -14.54
C THR A 44 -6.67 -10.39 -14.84
N GLY A 45 -6.67 -9.07 -14.62
CA GLY A 45 -5.56 -8.20 -14.97
C GLY A 45 -5.17 -8.37 -16.44
N ALA A 46 -3.87 -8.46 -16.71
CA ALA A 46 -3.35 -8.61 -18.06
C ALA A 46 -3.74 -9.95 -18.74
N ARG A 47 -4.11 -10.99 -17.97
CA ARG A 47 -4.61 -12.27 -18.54
C ARG A 47 -5.92 -12.12 -19.31
N ALA A 48 -6.59 -10.97 -19.23
CA ALA A 48 -7.78 -10.68 -20.03
C ALA A 48 -7.52 -10.72 -21.55
N VAL A 49 -6.27 -10.59 -21.98
CA VAL A 49 -5.88 -10.73 -23.39
C VAL A 49 -5.04 -11.97 -23.62
N PRO A 50 -5.09 -12.58 -24.83
CA PRO A 50 -4.35 -13.81 -25.11
C PRO A 50 -2.83 -13.66 -25.05
N ILE A 51 -2.30 -12.47 -25.33
CA ILE A 51 -0.86 -12.18 -25.38
C ILE A 51 -0.66 -10.79 -24.76
N PRO A 52 -0.54 -10.68 -23.42
CA PRO A 52 -0.18 -9.41 -22.78
C PRO A 52 1.29 -9.05 -23.07
N GLU A 53 1.62 -7.77 -22.96
CA GLU A 53 3.00 -7.30 -22.99
C GLU A 53 3.60 -7.46 -21.58
N ILE A 54 4.78 -8.07 -21.47
CA ILE A 54 5.60 -7.98 -20.27
C ILE A 54 6.40 -6.68 -20.37
N TYR A 55 6.21 -5.80 -19.40
CA TYR A 55 6.85 -4.49 -19.38
C TYR A 55 7.75 -4.38 -18.16
N HIS A 56 9.04 -4.15 -18.39
CA HIS A 56 10.05 -3.99 -17.36
C HIS A 56 10.13 -2.53 -16.90
N VAL A 57 9.99 -2.32 -15.59
CA VAL A 57 10.40 -1.08 -14.93
C VAL A 57 11.90 -1.20 -14.65
N GLU A 58 12.68 -0.53 -15.48
CA GLU A 58 14.16 -0.60 -15.51
C GLU A 58 14.81 0.56 -14.76
N ASN A 59 14.04 1.58 -14.34
CA ASN A 59 14.58 2.76 -13.68
C ASN A 59 13.60 3.43 -12.71
N LEU A 60 14.17 4.20 -11.78
CA LEU A 60 13.44 4.92 -10.73
C LEU A 60 12.96 6.32 -11.16
N ASN A 61 13.09 6.67 -12.44
CA ASN A 61 12.63 7.98 -12.92
C ASN A 61 11.10 8.05 -12.89
N ASP A 62 10.55 9.24 -12.65
CA ASP A 62 9.10 9.47 -12.68
C ASP A 62 8.48 9.26 -14.07
N SER A 63 9.25 9.43 -15.15
CA SER A 63 8.73 9.34 -16.51
C SER A 63 9.79 8.98 -17.54
N GLY A 64 9.35 8.58 -18.73
CA GLY A 64 10.19 8.13 -19.83
C GLY A 64 10.19 6.60 -19.96
N PRO A 65 10.79 6.05 -21.04
CA PRO A 65 10.89 4.60 -21.23
C PRO A 65 11.50 3.90 -20.01
N GLY A 66 10.98 2.73 -19.66
CA GLY A 66 11.40 1.92 -18.52
C GLY A 66 10.96 2.47 -17.15
N SER A 67 10.15 3.52 -17.09
CA SER A 67 9.57 4.03 -15.83
C SER A 67 8.23 3.38 -15.50
N LEU A 68 7.84 3.34 -14.23
CA LEU A 68 6.51 2.89 -13.81
C LEU A 68 5.38 3.70 -14.48
N ARG A 69 5.59 5.00 -14.70
CA ARG A 69 4.60 5.85 -15.37
C ARG A 69 4.39 5.45 -16.82
N ASP A 70 5.45 5.07 -17.53
CA ASP A 70 5.34 4.54 -18.89
C ASP A 70 4.70 3.15 -18.87
N ALA A 71 5.08 2.30 -17.91
CA ALA A 71 4.51 0.96 -17.73
C ALA A 71 2.97 0.98 -17.63
N VAL A 72 2.41 1.86 -16.79
CA VAL A 72 0.95 1.96 -16.58
C VAL A 72 0.21 2.83 -17.60
N SER A 73 0.92 3.40 -18.59
CA SER A 73 0.31 4.32 -19.56
C SER A 73 -0.51 3.60 -20.64
N ILE A 74 -0.25 2.30 -20.85
CA ILE A 74 -0.90 1.44 -21.83
C ILE A 74 -1.41 0.19 -21.11
N GLY A 75 -2.54 -0.33 -21.56
CA GLY A 75 -3.20 -1.48 -20.95
C GLY A 75 -2.66 -2.80 -21.47
N ASN A 76 -3.20 -3.92 -20.98
CA ASN A 76 -2.81 -5.28 -21.37
C ASN A 76 -1.35 -5.61 -21.03
N ARG A 77 -0.90 -5.17 -19.85
CA ARG A 77 0.50 -5.28 -19.43
C ARG A 77 0.67 -6.01 -18.11
N ILE A 78 1.62 -6.94 -18.09
CA ILE A 78 2.21 -7.48 -16.87
C ILE A 78 3.44 -6.63 -16.59
N ILE A 79 3.43 -5.92 -15.46
CA ILE A 79 4.48 -5.00 -15.07
C ILE A 79 5.36 -5.70 -14.04
N VAL A 80 6.63 -5.87 -14.39
CA VAL A 80 7.71 -6.41 -13.56
C VAL A 80 8.76 -5.33 -13.30
N PHE A 81 9.65 -5.58 -12.35
CA PHE A 81 10.62 -4.59 -11.86
C PHE A 81 12.04 -5.17 -11.86
N ASP A 82 12.95 -4.51 -12.57
CA ASP A 82 14.38 -4.88 -12.59
C ASP A 82 15.18 -4.09 -11.54
N VAL A 83 14.54 -3.09 -10.92
CA VAL A 83 15.15 -2.18 -9.95
C VAL A 83 14.42 -2.21 -8.61
N ALA A 84 15.21 -2.08 -7.54
CA ALA A 84 14.73 -1.73 -6.21
C ALA A 84 14.91 -0.23 -5.99
N GLY A 85 14.09 0.37 -5.13
CA GLY A 85 14.26 1.78 -4.76
C GLY A 85 12.97 2.56 -4.65
N THR A 86 13.15 3.87 -4.47
CA THR A 86 12.03 4.82 -4.41
C THR A 86 11.87 5.54 -5.75
N ILE A 87 10.72 5.32 -6.39
CA ILE A 87 10.25 6.12 -7.52
C ILE A 87 9.65 7.41 -6.95
N ASN A 88 10.37 8.51 -7.12
CA ASN A 88 9.94 9.83 -6.66
C ASN A 88 9.12 10.52 -7.75
N LEU A 89 7.80 10.50 -7.59
CA LEU A 89 6.86 11.12 -8.51
C LEU A 89 6.97 12.64 -8.45
N THR A 90 7.01 13.30 -9.61
CA THR A 90 6.91 14.77 -9.72
C THR A 90 5.47 15.24 -9.86
N LYS A 91 4.56 14.31 -10.20
CA LYS A 91 3.11 14.54 -10.26
C LYS A 91 2.30 13.29 -9.98
N GLY A 92 1.00 13.45 -9.70
CA GLY A 92 0.10 12.31 -9.48
C GLY A 92 0.22 11.22 -10.55
N LEU A 93 0.24 9.96 -10.12
CA LEU A 93 0.24 8.79 -11.00
C LEU A 93 -1.18 8.26 -11.10
N THR A 94 -1.76 8.30 -12.30
CA THR A 94 -3.11 7.76 -12.52
C THR A 94 -3.06 6.59 -13.50
N LEU A 95 -3.51 5.42 -13.04
CA LEU A 95 -3.70 4.24 -13.89
C LEU A 95 -5.02 4.44 -14.66
N LYS A 96 -4.91 4.70 -15.96
CA LYS A 96 -6.08 4.98 -16.84
C LYS A 96 -6.30 3.92 -17.92
N ALA A 97 -5.36 3.00 -18.08
CA ALA A 97 -5.47 1.93 -19.05
C ALA A 97 -5.91 0.62 -18.35
N PRO A 98 -6.77 -0.19 -18.98
CA PRO A 98 -7.31 -1.40 -18.36
C PRO A 98 -6.36 -2.60 -18.49
N ASN A 99 -6.70 -3.69 -17.80
CA ASN A 99 -6.01 -4.99 -17.93
C ASN A 99 -4.53 -4.90 -17.56
N ILE A 100 -4.23 -4.40 -16.37
CA ILE A 100 -2.87 -4.26 -15.86
C ILE A 100 -2.68 -5.20 -14.68
N THR A 101 -1.56 -5.92 -14.66
CA THR A 101 -1.08 -6.68 -13.51
C THR A 101 0.25 -6.09 -13.06
N ILE A 102 0.33 -5.53 -11.85
CA ILE A 102 1.58 -5.02 -11.25
C ILE A 102 2.07 -6.05 -10.23
N LEU A 103 3.25 -6.62 -10.49
CA LEU A 103 3.89 -7.63 -9.65
C LEU A 103 5.05 -6.99 -8.88
N GLY A 104 4.76 -6.20 -7.84
CA GLY A 104 5.79 -5.51 -7.06
C GLY A 104 6.83 -6.45 -6.45
N GLN A 105 6.43 -7.69 -6.13
CA GLN A 105 7.32 -8.72 -5.56
C GLN A 105 8.42 -9.22 -6.52
N THR A 106 8.37 -8.87 -7.82
CA THR A 106 9.49 -9.17 -8.73
C THR A 106 10.66 -8.21 -8.55
N SER A 107 10.45 -7.06 -7.88
CA SER A 107 11.54 -6.13 -7.61
C SER A 107 12.64 -6.80 -6.77
N PRO A 108 13.92 -6.54 -7.05
CA PRO A 108 15.01 -7.17 -6.32
C PRO A 108 15.12 -6.65 -4.88
N GLY A 109 15.79 -7.43 -4.03
CA GLY A 109 16.17 -7.04 -2.66
C GLY A 109 15.00 -6.52 -1.82
N ASP A 110 15.11 -5.28 -1.33
CA ASP A 110 14.16 -4.63 -0.42
C ASP A 110 12.84 -4.19 -1.11
N GLY A 111 12.85 -4.22 -2.45
CA GLY A 111 11.70 -3.99 -3.30
C GLY A 111 11.48 -2.53 -3.73
N ILE A 112 10.23 -2.20 -4.10
CA ILE A 112 9.88 -0.93 -4.72
C ILE A 112 8.96 -0.06 -3.86
N CYS A 113 9.18 1.25 -3.88
CA CYS A 113 8.35 2.26 -3.23
C CYS A 113 8.00 3.39 -4.21
N VAL A 114 6.76 3.86 -4.16
CA VAL A 114 6.28 5.04 -4.89
C VAL A 114 6.06 6.16 -3.88
N SER A 115 6.65 7.32 -4.12
CA SER A 115 6.66 8.47 -3.20
C SER A 115 6.48 9.79 -3.94
N GLY A 116 6.22 10.87 -3.21
CA GLY A 116 6.24 12.26 -3.71
C GLY A 116 4.92 12.79 -4.26
N ALA A 117 4.01 11.92 -4.72
CA ALA A 117 2.71 12.32 -5.26
C ALA A 117 1.66 11.19 -5.12
N PRO A 118 0.34 11.48 -5.19
CA PRO A 118 -0.69 10.46 -5.02
C PRO A 118 -0.71 9.45 -6.16
N THR A 119 -1.11 8.22 -5.86
CA THR A 119 -1.43 7.19 -6.85
C THR A 119 -2.93 6.92 -6.89
N THR A 120 -3.53 6.94 -8.07
CA THR A 120 -4.97 6.74 -8.27
C THR A 120 -5.24 5.71 -9.36
N VAL A 121 -6.18 4.80 -9.11
CA VAL A 121 -6.73 3.89 -10.11
C VAL A 121 -8.02 4.47 -10.68
N SER A 122 -8.07 4.57 -12.01
CA SER A 122 -9.20 5.11 -12.79
C SER A 122 -9.40 4.28 -14.06
N ALA A 123 -9.30 2.96 -13.92
CA ALA A 123 -9.39 1.99 -15.00
C ALA A 123 -9.89 0.64 -14.46
N ASP A 124 -10.45 -0.18 -15.34
CA ASP A 124 -10.97 -1.50 -15.00
C ASP A 124 -9.90 -2.61 -15.09
N ASN A 125 -10.14 -3.68 -14.33
CA ASN A 125 -9.39 -4.93 -14.40
C ASN A 125 -7.90 -4.75 -14.08
N ILE A 126 -7.63 -4.42 -12.82
CA ILE A 126 -6.31 -4.06 -12.31
C ILE A 126 -5.94 -4.95 -11.12
N ILE A 127 -4.78 -5.61 -11.19
CA ILE A 127 -4.16 -6.33 -10.09
C ILE A 127 -2.93 -5.55 -9.63
N ILE A 128 -2.84 -5.25 -8.34
CA ILE A 128 -1.66 -4.59 -7.73
C ILE A 128 -1.23 -5.39 -6.51
N ARG A 129 0.00 -5.90 -6.51
CA ARG A 129 0.54 -6.67 -5.39
C ARG A 129 1.90 -6.15 -4.94
N TYR A 130 2.16 -6.22 -3.64
CA TYR A 130 3.47 -5.94 -3.03
C TYR A 130 4.07 -4.60 -3.46
N MET A 131 3.29 -3.52 -3.40
CA MET A 131 3.74 -2.15 -3.65
C MET A 131 3.71 -1.33 -2.37
N ARG A 132 4.66 -0.40 -2.20
CA ARG A 132 4.60 0.63 -1.16
C ARG A 132 4.22 1.98 -1.77
N PHE A 133 3.22 2.64 -1.21
CA PHE A 133 2.78 3.98 -1.55
C PHE A 133 2.99 4.88 -0.34
N ARG A 134 4.02 5.71 -0.40
CA ARG A 134 4.47 6.56 0.70
C ARG A 134 4.47 8.02 0.24
N MET A 135 3.29 8.54 -0.07
CA MET A 135 3.13 9.83 -0.78
C MET A 135 3.96 10.96 -0.18
N GLY A 136 3.92 11.12 1.14
CA GLY A 136 4.52 12.27 1.81
C GLY A 136 3.69 13.55 1.62
N VAL A 137 4.33 14.70 1.74
CA VAL A 137 3.67 16.01 1.70
C VAL A 137 4.21 16.81 0.53
N TYR A 138 3.32 17.45 -0.25
CA TYR A 138 3.79 18.54 -1.10
C TYR A 138 2.67 19.55 -1.37
N ASP A 139 2.67 20.70 -0.69
CA ASP A 139 2.03 21.90 -1.23
C ASP A 139 2.99 23.05 -1.06
N TYR A 140 3.74 23.29 -2.12
CA TYR A 140 4.61 24.43 -2.17
C TYR A 140 3.80 25.57 -2.73
N GLU A 141 3.29 26.40 -1.82
CA GLU A 141 2.39 27.52 -2.08
C GLU A 141 2.47 28.00 -3.54
N ASN A 142 1.63 27.51 -4.46
CA ASN A 142 0.67 26.42 -4.27
C ASN A 142 0.55 25.53 -5.52
N HIS A 143 1.54 24.68 -5.80
CA HIS A 143 1.35 23.60 -6.78
C HIS A 143 1.20 22.23 -6.08
N LYS A 144 0.24 22.25 -5.12
CA LYS A 144 -0.38 21.31 -4.15
C LYS A 144 -0.54 19.81 -4.43
N TYR A 145 -0.48 19.04 -3.33
CA TYR A 145 -1.05 17.71 -3.07
C TYR A 145 -1.63 17.64 -1.66
N ASP A 146 -2.94 17.84 -1.59
CA ASP A 146 -3.81 17.55 -0.47
C ASP A 146 -4.68 16.37 -0.94
N ALA A 147 -4.22 15.16 -0.67
CA ALA A 147 -4.67 13.99 -1.40
C ALA A 147 -4.41 12.70 -0.63
N ASP A 148 -5.03 11.65 -1.15
CA ASP A 148 -4.83 10.30 -0.65
C ASP A 148 -3.51 9.71 -1.14
N SER A 149 -2.85 8.89 -0.31
CA SER A 149 -1.64 8.22 -0.78
C SER A 149 -1.95 7.21 -1.89
N PHE A 150 -3.06 6.48 -1.73
CA PHE A 150 -3.57 5.56 -2.72
C PHE A 150 -5.09 5.63 -2.78
N GLY A 151 -5.66 5.50 -3.98
CA GLY A 151 -7.10 5.34 -4.10
C GLY A 151 -7.59 4.78 -5.41
N GLY A 152 -8.91 4.57 -5.47
CA GLY A 152 -9.65 4.19 -6.67
C GLY A 152 -11.03 4.82 -6.60
N THR A 153 -11.31 5.80 -7.47
CA THR A 153 -12.44 6.74 -7.26
C THR A 153 -13.24 7.07 -8.52
N TYR A 154 -12.83 6.59 -9.69
CA TYR A 154 -13.51 6.83 -10.97
C TYR A 154 -14.08 5.54 -11.56
N ASN A 155 -15.27 5.14 -11.10
CA ASN A 155 -16.08 4.04 -11.66
C ASN A 155 -15.27 2.81 -12.07
N THR A 156 -14.34 2.40 -11.21
CA THR A 156 -13.42 1.29 -11.46
C THR A 156 -14.11 -0.03 -11.14
N SER A 157 -13.94 -1.03 -11.99
CA SER A 157 -14.44 -2.38 -11.77
C SER A 157 -13.34 -3.43 -11.88
N ASN A 158 -13.43 -4.52 -11.11
CA ASN A 158 -12.43 -5.58 -11.08
C ASN A 158 -11.06 -5.03 -10.64
N LEU A 159 -10.96 -4.62 -9.38
CA LEU A 159 -9.72 -4.17 -8.76
C LEU A 159 -9.36 -5.09 -7.60
N ILE A 160 -8.15 -5.61 -7.58
CA ILE A 160 -7.59 -6.25 -6.39
C ILE A 160 -6.27 -5.61 -6.01
N VAL A 161 -6.18 -5.18 -4.76
CA VAL A 161 -4.96 -4.65 -4.14
C VAL A 161 -4.62 -5.55 -2.97
N ASP A 162 -3.45 -6.18 -3.04
CA ASP A 162 -3.02 -7.22 -2.10
C ASP A 162 -1.60 -6.93 -1.60
N HIS A 163 -1.36 -7.13 -0.29
CA HIS A 163 -0.05 -6.97 0.32
C HIS A 163 0.65 -5.63 0.00
N CYS A 164 -0.12 -4.55 -0.10
CA CYS A 164 0.41 -3.21 -0.32
C CYS A 164 0.48 -2.42 0.99
N SER A 165 1.35 -1.41 1.03
CA SER A 165 1.49 -0.52 2.18
C SER A 165 1.25 0.92 1.78
N MET A 166 0.36 1.62 2.49
CA MET A 166 -0.05 2.99 2.22
C MET A 166 0.19 3.86 3.44
N SER A 167 0.99 4.92 3.30
CA SER A 167 1.28 5.83 4.41
C SER A 167 1.51 7.26 3.99
N TRP A 168 1.57 8.15 4.98
CA TRP A 168 2.01 9.53 4.81
C TRP A 168 1.18 10.33 3.81
N SER A 169 -0.15 10.15 3.83
CA SER A 169 -1.09 11.02 3.11
C SER A 169 -1.19 12.39 3.77
N SER A 170 -1.63 13.39 3.01
CA SER A 170 -2.08 14.68 3.56
C SER A 170 -3.59 14.72 3.78
N ASP A 171 -4.34 13.84 3.10
CA ASP A 171 -5.76 13.56 3.30
C ASP A 171 -5.90 12.11 3.84
N GLU A 172 -6.51 11.15 3.12
CA GLU A 172 -6.58 9.75 3.57
C GLU A 172 -5.40 8.86 3.13
N CYS A 173 -5.01 7.88 3.95
CA CYS A 173 -4.00 6.92 3.48
C CYS A 173 -4.51 6.09 2.28
N CYS A 174 -5.74 5.56 2.37
CA CYS A 174 -6.29 4.67 1.35
C CYS A 174 -7.81 4.83 1.18
N SER A 175 -8.25 5.52 0.14
CA SER A 175 -9.68 5.61 -0.21
C SER A 175 -9.99 4.93 -1.53
N VAL A 176 -10.76 3.84 -1.43
CA VAL A 176 -11.25 3.10 -2.58
C VAL A 176 -12.76 3.11 -2.47
N TYR A 177 -13.44 3.82 -3.36
CA TYR A 177 -14.89 3.98 -3.37
C TYR A 177 -15.38 4.22 -4.80
N ALA A 178 -16.71 4.16 -5.01
CA ALA A 178 -17.27 4.16 -6.36
C ALA A 178 -16.65 3.08 -7.26
N VAL A 179 -16.44 1.89 -6.69
CA VAL A 179 -15.91 0.72 -7.38
C VAL A 179 -16.89 -0.45 -7.40
N LYS A 180 -16.65 -1.45 -8.27
CA LYS A 180 -17.45 -2.66 -8.37
C LYS A 180 -16.59 -3.92 -8.51
N ASP A 181 -16.97 -5.00 -7.82
CA ASP A 181 -16.30 -6.31 -7.89
C ASP A 181 -14.80 -6.15 -7.55
N SER A 182 -14.52 -5.67 -6.33
CA SER A 182 -13.17 -5.25 -5.96
C SER A 182 -12.80 -5.67 -4.53
N THR A 183 -11.50 -5.85 -4.28
CA THR A 183 -10.96 -6.27 -2.97
C THR A 183 -9.72 -5.44 -2.60
N ILE A 184 -9.66 -4.99 -1.33
CA ILE A 184 -8.42 -4.57 -0.67
C ILE A 184 -8.12 -5.58 0.44
N GLN A 185 -7.04 -6.35 0.29
CA GLN A 185 -6.68 -7.43 1.21
C GLN A 185 -5.24 -7.36 1.68
N TRP A 186 -4.99 -7.80 2.92
CA TRP A 186 -3.65 -7.94 3.47
C TRP A 186 -2.79 -6.68 3.37
N CYS A 187 -3.38 -5.48 3.40
CA CYS A 187 -2.64 -4.22 3.27
C CYS A 187 -2.34 -3.58 4.65
N ILE A 188 -1.29 -2.74 4.71
CA ILE A 188 -1.03 -1.84 5.83
C ILE A 188 -1.41 -0.41 5.42
N ILE A 189 -2.23 0.26 6.22
CA ILE A 189 -2.72 1.62 6.01
C ILE A 189 -2.42 2.41 7.28
N THR A 190 -1.41 3.27 7.28
CA THR A 190 -0.86 3.81 8.53
C THR A 190 -0.21 5.18 8.41
N GLU A 191 -0.09 5.87 9.54
CA GLU A 191 0.66 7.13 9.68
C GLU A 191 0.27 8.22 8.65
N PRO A 192 -1.02 8.55 8.48
CA PRO A 192 -1.37 9.76 7.73
C PRO A 192 -0.83 11.00 8.44
N ILE A 193 -0.53 12.04 7.69
CA ILE A 193 0.03 13.28 8.23
C ILE A 193 -1.11 14.19 8.65
N ASN A 194 -1.29 14.30 9.95
CA ASN A 194 -2.44 14.92 10.55
C ASN A 194 -2.53 16.43 10.32
N ILE A 195 -1.58 17.21 10.86
CA ILE A 195 -1.46 18.62 10.51
C ILE A 195 -0.34 18.72 9.46
N GLY A 196 -0.75 18.70 8.20
CA GLY A 196 0.12 18.79 7.02
C GLY A 196 -0.18 20.03 6.19
N ILE A 197 -0.91 19.82 5.11
CA ILE A 197 -1.27 20.81 4.08
C ILE A 197 -2.74 20.69 3.66
N HIS A 198 -3.59 20.14 4.54
CA HIS A 198 -5.00 20.00 4.29
C HIS A 198 -5.74 21.29 4.61
N TYR A 199 -6.36 21.91 3.60
CA TYR A 199 -7.06 23.19 3.75
C TYR A 199 -8.54 23.04 3.42
N GLU A 200 -9.41 23.35 4.39
CA GLU A 200 -10.83 23.59 4.10
C GLU A 200 -11.17 25.04 4.44
N GLU A 201 -11.99 25.67 3.59
CA GLU A 201 -12.37 27.09 3.72
C GLU A 201 -11.17 28.05 3.89
N GLY A 202 -10.01 27.67 3.34
CA GLY A 202 -8.77 28.44 3.40
C GLY A 202 -8.04 28.37 4.75
N GLN A 203 -8.40 27.45 5.64
CA GLN A 203 -7.72 27.21 6.92
C GLN A 203 -7.06 25.84 6.93
N LEU A 204 -5.82 25.78 7.44
CA LEU A 204 -5.12 24.52 7.65
C LEU A 204 -5.83 23.73 8.76
N GLN A 205 -6.18 22.48 8.50
CA GLN A 205 -6.88 21.61 9.43
C GLN A 205 -6.12 20.31 9.72
N ALA A 206 -6.48 19.68 10.83
CA ALA A 206 -6.05 18.33 11.18
C ALA A 206 -6.89 17.32 10.38
N HIS A 207 -6.27 16.55 9.48
CA HIS A 207 -6.97 15.64 8.55
C HIS A 207 -6.25 14.31 8.31
N GLY A 208 -5.51 13.80 9.31
CA GLY A 208 -4.77 12.54 9.14
C GLY A 208 -5.69 11.33 9.28
N TYR A 209 -6.26 10.84 8.18
CA TYR A 209 -7.33 9.82 8.21
C TYR A 209 -6.95 8.49 7.54
N GLY A 210 -7.62 7.40 7.97
CA GLY A 210 -7.35 6.05 7.47
C GLY A 210 -7.82 5.87 6.02
N GLY A 211 -9.12 6.00 5.77
CA GLY A 211 -9.66 5.80 4.42
C GLY A 211 -11.17 5.93 4.29
N ILE A 212 -11.63 6.28 3.09
CA ILE A 212 -13.04 6.17 2.68
C ILE A 212 -13.22 4.88 1.88
N TRP A 213 -14.09 4.00 2.35
CA TRP A 213 -14.34 2.68 1.76
C TRP A 213 -15.77 2.60 1.23
N GLY A 214 -15.94 2.17 -0.02
CA GLY A 214 -17.24 2.16 -0.73
C GLY A 214 -17.22 1.25 -1.95
N GLY A 215 -18.39 0.82 -2.40
CA GLY A 215 -18.50 0.08 -3.66
C GLY A 215 -19.54 -1.04 -3.65
N LYS A 216 -19.75 -1.63 -4.81
CA LYS A 216 -20.71 -2.72 -5.05
C LYS A 216 -19.96 -4.04 -5.15
N ASN A 217 -20.32 -5.02 -4.34
CA ASN A 217 -19.51 -6.25 -4.21
C ASN A 217 -18.05 -5.88 -3.88
N MET A 218 -17.88 -5.17 -2.76
CA MET A 218 -16.59 -4.66 -2.33
C MET A 218 -16.16 -5.37 -1.06
N SER A 219 -14.92 -5.86 -1.02
CA SER A 219 -14.36 -6.53 0.16
C SER A 219 -13.14 -5.78 0.69
N TYR A 220 -13.09 -5.57 2.00
CA TYR A 220 -11.92 -5.08 2.73
C TYR A 220 -11.65 -6.07 3.85
N HIS A 221 -10.60 -6.88 3.70
CA HIS A 221 -10.30 -7.89 4.72
C HIS A 221 -8.82 -8.07 5.01
N HIS A 222 -8.54 -8.46 6.25
CA HIS A 222 -7.18 -8.74 6.72
C HIS A 222 -6.21 -7.56 6.57
N ASN A 223 -6.73 -6.32 6.59
CA ASN A 223 -5.90 -5.11 6.55
C ASN A 223 -5.57 -4.63 7.97
N LEU A 224 -4.39 -4.05 8.14
CA LEU A 224 -4.04 -3.25 9.31
C LEU A 224 -4.28 -1.77 8.99
N VAL A 225 -5.21 -1.13 9.70
CA VAL A 225 -5.35 0.34 9.70
C VAL A 225 -4.90 0.87 11.05
N ALA A 226 -3.92 1.77 11.07
CA ALA A 226 -3.26 2.18 12.31
C ALA A 226 -2.96 3.68 12.41
N SER A 227 -3.05 4.20 13.64
CA SER A 227 -2.50 5.51 14.05
C SER A 227 -2.93 6.71 13.20
N SER A 228 -4.22 6.80 12.90
CA SER A 228 -4.88 7.94 12.27
C SER A 228 -5.89 8.59 13.23
N ILE A 229 -6.35 9.80 12.91
CA ILE A 229 -7.34 10.48 13.74
C ILE A 229 -8.72 9.81 13.63
N SER A 230 -9.12 9.39 12.44
CA SER A 230 -10.48 8.97 12.13
C SER A 230 -10.49 8.06 10.90
N ARG A 231 -11.70 7.64 10.50
CA ARG A 231 -12.00 6.88 9.29
C ARG A 231 -11.33 5.49 9.31
N TYR A 232 -11.85 4.63 10.18
CA TYR A 232 -11.46 3.22 10.31
C TYR A 232 -12.56 2.23 9.85
N PRO A 233 -13.06 2.27 8.61
CA PRO A 233 -13.04 3.35 7.63
C PRO A 233 -14.17 4.38 7.87
N LEU A 234 -14.23 5.42 7.03
CA LEU A 234 -15.51 6.06 6.70
C LEU A 234 -16.18 5.22 5.61
N VAL A 235 -17.41 4.76 5.82
CA VAL A 235 -18.21 4.12 4.75
C VAL A 235 -18.72 5.21 3.81
N GLY A 236 -18.11 5.25 2.63
CA GLY A 236 -18.39 6.20 1.56
C GLY A 236 -19.67 5.86 0.81
N THR A 237 -20.46 6.89 0.54
CA THR A 237 -21.72 6.80 -0.20
C THR A 237 -21.84 8.00 -1.13
N SER A 238 -22.86 8.05 -1.98
CA SER A 238 -23.17 9.24 -2.75
C SER A 238 -23.52 10.48 -1.90
N ALA A 239 -23.71 10.31 -0.58
CA ALA A 239 -23.92 11.43 0.33
C ALA A 239 -22.62 12.11 0.78
N THR A 240 -21.48 11.40 0.75
CA THR A 240 -20.17 11.90 1.18
C THR A 240 -19.19 12.05 0.02
N VAL A 241 -19.25 11.12 -0.94
CA VAL A 241 -18.38 11.02 -2.11
C VAL A 241 -19.24 10.67 -3.34
N HIS A 242 -18.93 9.59 -4.05
CA HIS A 242 -19.69 9.07 -5.18
C HIS A 242 -19.98 7.58 -4.99
N SER A 243 -21.10 7.12 -5.55
CA SER A 243 -21.40 5.71 -5.75
C SER A 243 -20.92 5.24 -7.13
N TYR A 244 -20.73 3.93 -7.28
CA TYR A 244 -20.35 3.35 -8.57
C TYR A 244 -21.42 3.66 -9.63
N ASN A 245 -21.02 4.26 -10.74
CA ASN A 245 -21.88 4.73 -11.82
C ASN A 245 -23.05 5.63 -11.36
N TYR A 246 -22.88 6.33 -10.24
CA TYR A 246 -23.95 7.11 -9.60
C TYR A 246 -25.21 6.28 -9.30
N GLU A 247 -25.09 4.96 -9.13
CA GLU A 247 -26.20 4.09 -8.76
C GLU A 247 -26.68 4.37 -7.32
N PRO A 248 -27.91 4.02 -6.95
CA PRO A 248 -28.39 4.16 -5.56
C PRO A 248 -27.53 3.37 -4.57
N ASP A 249 -27.21 3.98 -3.42
CA ASP A 249 -26.28 3.39 -2.45
C ASP A 249 -26.74 2.04 -1.86
N TYR A 250 -28.05 1.80 -1.75
CA TYR A 250 -28.58 0.51 -1.28
C TYR A 250 -28.26 -0.67 -2.20
N MET A 251 -27.82 -0.42 -3.43
CA MET A 251 -27.35 -1.47 -4.35
C MET A 251 -25.93 -1.94 -4.00
N SER A 252 -25.16 -1.10 -3.31
CA SER A 252 -23.83 -1.46 -2.79
C SER A 252 -23.94 -2.47 -1.65
N LEU A 253 -22.90 -3.27 -1.50
CA LEU A 253 -22.67 -4.13 -0.34
C LEU A 253 -21.17 -4.14 -0.11
N LEU A 254 -20.76 -3.60 1.04
CA LEU A 254 -19.39 -3.59 1.50
C LEU A 254 -19.21 -4.69 2.54
N ASP A 255 -18.22 -5.53 2.34
CA ASP A 255 -17.82 -6.54 3.31
C ASP A 255 -16.52 -6.13 4.00
N ILE A 256 -16.65 -5.63 5.24
CA ILE A 256 -15.54 -5.19 6.07
C ILE A 256 -15.32 -6.26 7.13
N ARG A 257 -14.36 -7.15 6.89
CA ARG A 257 -14.14 -8.30 7.77
C ARG A 257 -12.69 -8.58 8.13
N ASN A 258 -12.44 -9.10 9.33
CA ASN A 258 -11.11 -9.54 9.76
C ASN A 258 -10.00 -8.47 9.65
N ASN A 259 -10.34 -7.18 9.71
CA ASN A 259 -9.35 -6.11 9.76
C ASN A 259 -8.88 -5.83 11.18
N VAL A 260 -7.67 -5.31 11.33
CA VAL A 260 -7.15 -4.79 12.60
C VAL A 260 -7.17 -3.27 12.54
N PHE A 261 -7.89 -2.66 13.48
CA PHE A 261 -7.99 -1.22 13.63
C PHE A 261 -7.31 -0.80 14.92
N TYR A 262 -6.22 -0.03 14.80
CA TYR A 262 -5.38 0.35 15.93
C TYR A 262 -5.26 1.87 16.09
N ASN A 263 -5.32 2.34 17.34
CA ASN A 263 -4.87 3.66 17.75
C ASN A 263 -5.61 4.85 17.10
N TRP A 264 -6.92 4.73 16.87
CA TRP A 264 -7.76 5.85 16.40
C TRP A 264 -7.75 7.00 17.40
N GLN A 265 -7.63 8.26 16.99
CA GLN A 265 -7.67 9.38 17.94
C GLN A 265 -9.10 9.83 18.29
N SER A 266 -9.88 10.24 17.30
CA SER A 266 -11.18 10.90 17.48
C SER A 266 -12.35 9.98 17.16
N ASN A 267 -12.21 9.09 16.17
CA ASN A 267 -13.33 8.31 15.66
C ASN A 267 -12.92 6.92 15.13
N SER A 268 -13.81 5.93 15.27
CA SER A 268 -13.69 4.59 14.67
C SER A 268 -14.42 4.52 13.32
N SER A 269 -14.95 3.35 12.96
CA SER A 269 -15.79 3.19 11.76
C SER A 269 -17.05 4.05 11.86
N HIS A 270 -17.44 4.70 10.76
CA HIS A 270 -18.64 5.53 10.71
C HIS A 270 -19.10 5.81 9.28
N GLY A 271 -20.26 6.46 9.11
CA GLY A 271 -20.80 6.87 7.82
C GLY A 271 -21.97 6.01 7.40
N GLY A 272 -22.03 5.69 6.11
CA GLY A 272 -23.01 4.76 5.55
C GLY A 272 -24.43 5.32 5.49
N GLN A 273 -24.60 6.48 4.88
CA GLN A 273 -25.88 7.10 4.55
C GLN A 273 -26.67 6.28 3.50
N ASN A 274 -27.91 6.72 3.20
CA ASN A 274 -28.71 6.26 2.04
C ASN A 274 -28.98 4.74 1.97
N MET A 275 -29.09 4.06 3.11
CA MET A 275 -29.34 2.60 3.20
C MET A 275 -28.28 1.76 2.49
N VAL A 276 -27.03 2.23 2.41
CA VAL A 276 -25.91 1.39 1.95
C VAL A 276 -25.83 0.12 2.81
N ARG A 277 -25.60 -1.03 2.18
CA ARG A 277 -25.45 -2.31 2.90
C ARG A 277 -24.01 -2.53 3.32
N VAL A 278 -23.81 -2.90 4.58
CA VAL A 278 -22.49 -3.14 5.16
C VAL A 278 -22.52 -4.40 6.01
N ASN A 279 -21.57 -5.31 5.76
CA ASN A 279 -21.16 -6.33 6.71
C ASN A 279 -19.97 -5.79 7.49
N LEU A 280 -20.04 -5.81 8.82
CA LEU A 280 -18.93 -5.49 9.71
C LEU A 280 -18.66 -6.71 10.60
N VAL A 281 -17.72 -7.57 10.20
CA VAL A 281 -17.61 -8.93 10.75
C VAL A 281 -16.21 -9.23 11.26
N ASN A 282 -16.06 -9.71 12.49
CA ASN A 282 -14.78 -10.21 13.03
C ASN A 282 -13.59 -9.24 12.92
N ASN A 283 -13.81 -7.92 12.97
CA ASN A 283 -12.71 -6.95 13.01
C ASN A 283 -12.19 -6.76 14.45
N TYR A 284 -10.89 -6.53 14.60
CA TYR A 284 -10.22 -6.32 15.89
C TYR A 284 -9.94 -4.84 16.13
N TYR A 285 -10.66 -4.21 17.05
CA TYR A 285 -10.51 -2.81 17.41
C TYR A 285 -9.63 -2.68 18.66
N LYS A 286 -8.38 -2.30 18.48
CA LYS A 286 -7.40 -2.15 19.57
C LYS A 286 -7.16 -0.69 19.90
N MET A 287 -7.48 -0.30 21.14
CA MET A 287 -7.09 1.01 21.65
C MET A 287 -5.57 1.11 21.77
N GLY A 288 -5.03 2.27 21.35
CA GLY A 288 -3.63 2.66 21.52
C GLY A 288 -3.49 3.97 22.31
N PRO A 289 -2.25 4.49 22.46
CA PRO A 289 -1.97 5.71 23.22
C PRO A 289 -2.77 6.96 22.80
N ALA A 290 -3.13 7.11 21.53
CA ALA A 290 -3.95 8.24 21.05
C ALA A 290 -5.44 8.03 21.29
N SER A 291 -5.86 6.81 21.67
CA SER A 291 -7.26 6.45 21.61
C SER A 291 -8.16 7.14 22.61
N LYS A 292 -9.16 7.86 22.08
CA LYS A 292 -10.36 8.19 22.84
C LYS A 292 -11.19 6.93 23.08
N ASP A 293 -11.70 6.84 24.29
CA ASP A 293 -12.48 5.72 24.79
C ASP A 293 -13.93 5.79 24.29
N LEU A 294 -14.13 5.51 22.99
CA LEU A 294 -15.43 5.57 22.32
C LEU A 294 -16.36 4.42 22.73
N LYS A 295 -15.79 3.23 22.99
CA LYS A 295 -16.51 1.99 23.33
C LYS A 295 -17.60 1.64 22.31
N ARG A 296 -17.26 1.68 21.03
CA ARG A 296 -18.16 1.41 19.91
C ARG A 296 -17.35 0.94 18.71
N PHE A 297 -18.00 0.22 17.81
CA PHE A 297 -17.43 -0.22 16.53
C PHE A 297 -17.80 0.77 15.42
N TYR A 298 -19.10 1.14 15.33
CA TYR A 298 -19.64 1.85 14.17
C TYR A 298 -20.52 3.06 14.56
N LYS A 299 -20.42 4.18 13.83
CA LYS A 299 -21.42 5.27 13.86
C LYS A 299 -22.23 5.27 12.57
N MET A 300 -23.52 5.05 12.69
CA MET A 300 -24.44 5.32 11.60
C MET A 300 -24.64 6.83 11.45
N MET A 301 -24.56 7.31 10.21
CA MET A 301 -24.84 8.70 9.87
C MET A 301 -26.06 8.77 8.96
N GLY A 302 -27.06 9.56 9.33
CA GLY A 302 -28.25 9.79 8.52
C GLY A 302 -27.98 10.76 7.37
N THR A 303 -28.62 10.54 6.22
CA THR A 303 -28.56 11.48 5.09
C THR A 303 -29.20 12.82 5.47
N GLN A 304 -28.44 13.91 5.34
CA GLN A 304 -28.95 15.27 5.62
C GLN A 304 -29.87 15.79 4.49
N PRO A 305 -30.81 16.71 4.77
CA PRO A 305 -31.72 17.27 3.77
C PRO A 305 -31.02 17.99 2.60
N GLU A 306 -29.94 18.69 2.87
CA GLU A 306 -29.13 19.46 1.92
C GLU A 306 -28.11 18.61 1.12
N ASN A 307 -28.25 17.29 1.14
CA ASN A 307 -27.32 16.38 0.51
C ASN A 307 -27.33 16.45 -1.04
N GLN A 308 -26.17 16.21 -1.67
CA GLN A 308 -25.96 16.32 -3.12
C GLN A 308 -26.11 15.01 -3.89
N SER A 309 -26.49 13.91 -3.22
CA SER A 309 -26.76 12.62 -3.87
C SER A 309 -27.81 12.76 -4.98
N SER A 310 -27.67 11.95 -6.03
CA SER A 310 -28.71 11.81 -7.06
C SER A 310 -29.94 11.03 -6.59
N TYR A 311 -29.80 10.26 -5.49
CA TYR A 311 -30.85 9.42 -4.92
C TYR A 311 -30.87 9.55 -3.38
N PRO A 312 -31.07 10.76 -2.83
CA PRO A 312 -31.01 10.97 -1.40
C PRO A 312 -32.20 10.29 -0.71
N ILE A 313 -31.93 9.53 0.35
CA ILE A 313 -32.95 9.04 1.27
C ILE A 313 -32.76 9.78 2.59
N VAL A 314 -33.35 10.97 2.70
CA VAL A 314 -33.19 11.85 3.87
C VAL A 314 -33.54 11.11 5.16
N GLY A 315 -32.68 11.25 6.17
CA GLY A 315 -32.79 10.57 7.46
C GLY A 315 -32.35 9.11 7.45
N ALA A 316 -32.13 8.50 6.29
CA ALA A 316 -31.67 7.11 6.23
C ALA A 316 -30.16 7.00 6.47
N ALA A 317 -29.80 6.12 7.39
CA ALA A 317 -28.42 5.73 7.66
C ALA A 317 -28.11 4.39 6.98
N THR A 318 -27.48 3.46 7.70
CA THR A 318 -26.91 2.24 7.14
C THR A 318 -27.89 1.07 7.23
N ASP A 319 -27.82 0.16 6.27
CA ASP A 319 -28.28 -1.21 6.45
C ASP A 319 -27.09 -2.05 6.91
N LEU A 320 -27.00 -2.37 8.21
CA LEU A 320 -25.82 -2.96 8.82
C LEU A 320 -26.10 -4.36 9.35
N ALA A 321 -25.31 -5.34 8.90
CA ALA A 321 -25.13 -6.61 9.57
C ALA A 321 -23.78 -6.62 10.32
N ILE A 322 -23.81 -6.94 11.61
CA ILE A 322 -22.62 -6.87 12.47
C ILE A 322 -22.52 -8.11 13.37
N ASP A 323 -21.35 -8.76 13.42
CA ASP A 323 -21.09 -9.82 14.39
C ASP A 323 -19.58 -10.08 14.61
N GLY A 324 -19.25 -10.65 15.77
CA GLY A 324 -17.92 -11.20 16.10
C GLY A 324 -16.73 -10.22 16.13
N ASN A 325 -16.95 -8.92 15.94
CA ASN A 325 -15.94 -7.88 16.19
C ASN A 325 -15.54 -7.85 17.67
N TYR A 326 -14.28 -7.50 17.92
CA TYR A 326 -13.71 -7.47 19.26
C TYR A 326 -13.12 -6.11 19.60
N TYR A 327 -13.56 -5.53 20.72
CA TYR A 327 -13.07 -4.27 21.27
C TYR A 327 -12.06 -4.52 22.38
N ASP A 328 -10.79 -4.30 22.08
CA ASP A 328 -9.67 -4.42 22.99
C ASP A 328 -9.34 -3.05 23.62
N ALA A 329 -9.99 -2.77 24.75
CA ALA A 329 -9.85 -1.52 25.49
C ALA A 329 -8.58 -1.47 26.36
N ILE A 330 -8.13 -0.25 26.69
CA ILE A 330 -7.06 -0.06 27.69
C ILE A 330 -7.52 -0.47 29.09
N LYS A 331 -8.76 -0.13 29.45
CA LYS A 331 -9.37 -0.48 30.72
C LYS A 331 -10.66 -1.28 30.47
N PRO A 332 -10.84 -2.43 31.12
CA PRO A 332 -12.11 -3.14 31.04
C PRO A 332 -13.24 -2.29 31.62
N SER A 333 -14.44 -2.45 31.08
CA SER A 333 -15.66 -1.87 31.62
C SER A 333 -16.87 -2.71 31.22
N GLU A 334 -17.99 -2.55 31.92
CA GLU A 334 -19.24 -3.25 31.61
C GLU A 334 -19.72 -2.97 30.18
N LYS A 335 -19.58 -1.73 29.69
CA LYS A 335 -19.89 -1.40 28.28
C LYS A 335 -19.01 -2.20 27.32
N VAL A 336 -17.70 -2.33 27.59
CA VAL A 336 -16.79 -3.12 26.73
C VAL A 336 -17.17 -4.61 26.75
N ALA A 337 -17.49 -5.17 27.93
CA ALA A 337 -17.96 -6.54 28.02
C ALA A 337 -19.27 -6.75 27.24
N LEU A 338 -20.20 -5.79 27.33
CA LEU A 338 -21.47 -5.83 26.61
C LEU A 338 -21.28 -5.82 25.10
N ILE A 339 -20.54 -4.87 24.55
CA ILE A 339 -20.34 -4.77 23.08
C ILE A 339 -19.55 -5.97 22.52
N ASN A 340 -18.64 -6.56 23.31
CA ASN A 340 -17.93 -7.78 22.90
C ASN A 340 -18.79 -9.04 22.99
N SER A 341 -19.81 -9.05 23.85
CA SER A 341 -20.78 -10.16 23.92
C SER A 341 -21.87 -10.09 22.85
N ASP A 342 -22.22 -8.87 22.44
CA ASP A 342 -23.21 -8.61 21.41
C ASP A 342 -22.91 -7.27 20.73
N ASN A 343 -22.39 -7.35 19.50
CA ASN A 343 -21.86 -6.19 18.79
C ASN A 343 -22.90 -5.12 18.46
N VAL A 344 -24.20 -5.42 18.49
CA VAL A 344 -25.26 -4.42 18.23
C VAL A 344 -25.23 -3.28 19.25
N PHE A 345 -24.76 -3.53 20.49
CA PHE A 345 -24.57 -2.49 21.51
C PHE A 345 -23.36 -1.59 21.23
N GLY A 346 -22.49 -1.98 20.31
CA GLY A 346 -21.36 -1.19 19.82
C GLY A 346 -21.70 -0.27 18.66
N VAL A 347 -22.98 -0.14 18.30
CA VAL A 347 -23.46 0.76 17.24
C VAL A 347 -24.05 2.03 17.87
N GLU A 348 -23.61 3.17 17.36
CA GLU A 348 -24.15 4.49 17.74
C GLU A 348 -24.70 5.22 16.52
N PHE A 349 -25.54 6.22 16.75
CA PHE A 349 -26.22 6.98 15.70
C PHE A 349 -25.87 8.47 15.83
N ASP A 350 -25.88 9.19 14.72
CA ASP A 350 -25.86 10.64 14.75
C ASP A 350 -27.27 11.24 14.94
N ASN A 351 -27.35 12.57 15.00
CA ASN A 351 -28.61 13.26 15.24
C ASN A 351 -29.52 13.35 14.01
N TYR A 352 -29.06 12.90 12.83
CA TYR A 352 -29.81 12.92 11.58
C TYR A 352 -30.43 11.55 11.26
N THR A 353 -30.08 10.51 12.01
CA THR A 353 -30.57 9.16 11.74
C THR A 353 -32.03 9.00 12.17
N GLU A 354 -32.90 8.77 11.19
CA GLU A 354 -34.33 8.47 11.37
C GLU A 354 -34.67 7.03 10.97
N THR A 355 -34.03 6.50 9.92
CA THR A 355 -34.27 5.15 9.39
C THR A 355 -32.95 4.39 9.24
N TYR A 356 -32.93 3.13 9.64
CA TYR A 356 -31.77 2.24 9.50
C TYR A 356 -32.21 0.77 9.60
N ASN A 357 -31.35 -0.15 9.18
CA ASN A 357 -31.46 -1.57 9.53
C ASN A 357 -30.23 -1.96 10.34
N LEU A 358 -30.44 -2.72 11.41
CA LEU A 358 -29.37 -3.27 12.23
C LEU A 358 -29.71 -4.71 12.58
N GLU A 359 -28.90 -5.65 12.11
CA GLU A 359 -29.04 -7.06 12.41
C GLU A 359 -27.70 -7.72 12.78
N LYS A 360 -27.79 -8.90 13.40
CA LYS A 360 -26.62 -9.75 13.56
C LYS A 360 -26.31 -10.41 12.23
N TYR A 361 -25.04 -10.43 11.87
CA TYR A 361 -24.60 -11.15 10.68
C TYR A 361 -24.78 -12.66 10.89
N ASP A 362 -25.33 -13.34 9.89
CA ASP A 362 -25.45 -14.79 9.84
C ASP A 362 -24.89 -15.28 8.52
N GLU A 363 -23.66 -15.80 8.57
CA GLU A 363 -22.93 -16.28 7.40
C GLU A 363 -23.60 -17.51 6.75
N THR A 364 -24.45 -18.22 7.49
CA THR A 364 -25.16 -19.40 6.99
C THR A 364 -26.46 -19.06 6.27
N ALA A 365 -26.90 -17.80 6.34
CA ALA A 365 -28.13 -17.36 5.72
C ALA A 365 -28.03 -17.39 4.19
N GLU A 366 -29.07 -17.94 3.55
CA GLU A 366 -29.11 -18.04 2.10
C GLU A 366 -29.20 -16.65 1.43
N PRO A 367 -28.45 -16.38 0.35
CA PRO A 367 -28.50 -15.09 -0.36
C PRO A 367 -29.90 -14.66 -0.83
N SER A 368 -30.79 -15.64 -1.07
CA SER A 368 -32.20 -15.38 -1.41
C SER A 368 -33.04 -14.87 -0.23
N GLU A 369 -32.55 -15.04 0.99
CA GLU A 369 -33.24 -14.69 2.24
C GLU A 369 -32.64 -13.43 2.88
N LYS A 370 -31.31 -13.25 2.76
CA LYS A 370 -30.57 -12.13 3.34
C LYS A 370 -29.72 -11.42 2.29
N SER A 371 -29.98 -10.13 2.11
CA SER A 371 -29.24 -9.28 1.18
C SER A 371 -27.76 -9.10 1.58
N HIS A 372 -27.43 -9.33 2.84
CA HIS A 372 -26.06 -9.24 3.40
C HIS A 372 -25.17 -10.44 3.05
N THR A 373 -25.74 -11.58 2.66
CA THR A 373 -24.97 -12.74 2.16
C THR A 373 -24.96 -12.84 0.64
N GLN A 374 -25.41 -11.79 -0.07
CA GLN A 374 -25.61 -11.79 -1.52
C GLN A 374 -24.44 -12.40 -2.33
N TYR A 375 -23.20 -12.12 -1.94
CA TYR A 375 -22.00 -12.48 -2.70
C TYR A 375 -21.18 -13.62 -2.09
N ILE A 376 -21.53 -14.14 -0.91
CA ILE A 376 -20.62 -15.02 -0.15
C ILE A 376 -20.32 -16.36 -0.84
N LYS A 377 -21.26 -16.86 -1.67
CA LYS A 377 -21.09 -18.13 -2.40
C LYS A 377 -20.20 -17.99 -3.62
N ASP A 378 -20.30 -16.84 -4.29
CA ASP A 378 -19.57 -16.56 -5.53
C ASP A 378 -18.20 -15.93 -5.24
N TYR A 379 -18.09 -15.16 -4.17
CA TYR A 379 -16.90 -14.41 -3.77
C TYR A 379 -16.53 -14.73 -2.30
N PRO A 380 -16.17 -15.98 -1.98
CA PRO A 380 -15.88 -16.37 -0.61
C PRO A 380 -14.67 -15.61 -0.05
N ILE A 381 -14.68 -15.41 1.26
CA ILE A 381 -13.55 -14.89 2.04
C ILE A 381 -13.32 -15.84 3.20
N THR A 382 -12.07 -16.27 3.41
CA THR A 382 -11.72 -17.07 4.57
C THR A 382 -11.93 -16.23 5.82
N THR A 383 -12.81 -16.69 6.70
CA THR A 383 -13.24 -15.91 7.87
C THR A 383 -12.65 -16.49 9.14
N GLU A 384 -11.88 -15.67 9.85
CA GLU A 384 -11.29 -15.97 11.14
C GLU A 384 -12.11 -15.32 12.26
N SER A 385 -11.94 -15.74 13.52
CA SER A 385 -12.39 -14.88 14.63
C SER A 385 -11.57 -13.58 14.67
N ALA A 386 -12.09 -12.51 15.29
CA ALA A 386 -11.34 -11.26 15.39
C ALA A 386 -9.96 -11.43 16.08
N ILE A 387 -9.85 -12.35 17.04
CA ILE A 387 -8.60 -12.62 17.77
C ILE A 387 -7.59 -13.35 16.89
N GLU A 388 -8.04 -14.31 16.08
CA GLU A 388 -7.19 -15.02 15.11
C GLU A 388 -6.73 -14.06 14.01
N ALA A 389 -7.66 -13.27 13.45
CA ALA A 389 -7.37 -12.23 12.48
C ALA A 389 -6.33 -11.23 12.98
N PHE A 390 -6.36 -10.87 14.27
CA PHE A 390 -5.30 -10.04 14.85
C PHE A 390 -3.90 -10.66 14.65
N GLY A 391 -3.75 -11.96 14.91
CA GLY A 391 -2.50 -12.69 14.72
C GLY A 391 -2.08 -12.77 13.24
N SER A 392 -3.01 -13.17 12.38
CA SER A 392 -2.76 -13.32 10.94
C SER A 392 -2.39 -11.99 10.29
N VAL A 393 -3.11 -10.91 10.60
CA VAL A 393 -2.88 -9.57 10.02
C VAL A 393 -1.53 -8.99 10.45
N VAL A 394 -1.19 -9.01 11.74
CA VAL A 394 0.11 -8.45 12.19
C VAL A 394 1.29 -9.26 11.65
N GLN A 395 1.08 -10.54 11.34
CA GLN A 395 2.09 -11.39 10.72
C GLN A 395 2.25 -11.09 9.23
N SER A 396 1.16 -10.97 8.49
CA SER A 396 1.20 -11.07 7.02
C SER A 396 0.92 -9.76 6.28
N ALA A 397 0.17 -8.80 6.84
CA ALA A 397 -0.25 -7.63 6.07
C ALA A 397 0.92 -6.70 5.64
N GLY A 398 0.67 -5.93 4.58
CA GLY A 398 1.57 -4.95 3.98
C GLY A 398 2.53 -5.58 2.97
N HIS A 399 3.44 -4.75 2.45
CA HIS A 399 4.58 -5.23 1.67
C HIS A 399 5.52 -5.99 2.62
N ASN A 400 5.25 -7.28 2.82
CA ASN A 400 5.94 -8.11 3.79
C ASN A 400 7.17 -8.84 3.22
N PHE A 401 7.61 -8.44 2.03
CA PHE A 401 8.58 -9.16 1.22
C PHE A 401 9.79 -8.28 0.78
N PRO A 402 10.67 -7.81 1.69
CA PRO A 402 10.53 -7.75 3.15
C PRO A 402 9.66 -6.55 3.59
N ARG A 403 9.35 -6.45 4.89
CA ARG A 403 8.82 -5.19 5.46
C ARG A 403 9.93 -4.15 5.56
N ASP A 404 9.56 -2.88 5.41
CA ASP A 404 10.45 -1.78 5.77
C ASP A 404 10.22 -1.31 7.20
N SER A 405 11.02 -0.33 7.64
CA SER A 405 10.97 0.20 9.01
C SER A 405 9.65 0.89 9.38
N VAL A 406 8.80 1.26 8.42
CA VAL A 406 7.49 1.87 8.69
C VAL A 406 6.46 0.78 8.95
N ASP A 407 6.43 -0.25 8.12
CA ASP A 407 5.50 -1.37 8.27
C ASP A 407 5.83 -2.20 9.52
N GLU A 408 7.12 -2.48 9.75
CA GLU A 408 7.59 -3.13 10.98
C GLU A 408 7.19 -2.34 12.22
N ARG A 409 7.30 -1.01 12.16
CA ARG A 409 6.92 -0.15 13.27
C ARG A 409 5.41 -0.17 13.49
N ALA A 410 4.59 -0.03 12.44
CA ALA A 410 3.13 -0.06 12.57
C ALA A 410 2.65 -1.38 13.20
N VAL A 411 3.23 -2.50 12.79
CA VAL A 411 2.97 -3.83 13.37
C VAL A 411 3.44 -3.91 14.82
N ASN A 412 4.68 -3.51 15.11
CA ASN A 412 5.24 -3.56 16.46
C ASN A 412 4.44 -2.69 17.45
N ASP A 413 4.07 -1.48 17.04
CA ASP A 413 3.28 -0.55 17.83
C ASP A 413 1.88 -1.14 18.13
N THR A 414 1.25 -1.75 17.12
CA THR A 414 -0.04 -2.43 17.25
C THR A 414 0.04 -3.61 18.22
N VAL A 415 1.03 -4.49 18.08
CA VAL A 415 1.22 -5.66 18.94
C VAL A 415 1.48 -5.25 20.39
N LYS A 416 2.38 -4.29 20.59
CA LYS A 416 2.83 -3.87 21.93
C LYS A 416 1.89 -2.86 22.59
N ARG A 417 0.88 -2.34 21.88
CA ARG A 417 0.03 -1.22 22.32
C ARG A 417 0.89 0.00 22.72
N ILE A 418 1.79 0.39 21.84
CA ILE A 418 2.61 1.58 22.01
C ILE A 418 2.51 2.47 20.77
N SER A 419 3.12 3.65 20.85
CA SER A 419 3.31 4.50 19.68
C SER A 419 4.72 5.05 19.73
N THR A 420 5.44 4.91 18.62
CA THR A 420 6.86 5.31 18.53
C THR A 420 7.08 6.50 17.60
N VAL A 421 6.04 6.96 16.91
CA VAL A 421 6.05 8.17 16.06
C VAL A 421 5.00 9.19 16.48
N GLY A 422 5.25 10.44 16.09
CA GLY A 422 4.31 11.54 16.34
C GLY A 422 4.02 11.77 17.82
N GLU A 423 2.86 12.36 18.09
CA GLU A 423 2.32 12.47 19.45
C GLU A 423 1.31 11.34 19.67
N ASN A 424 1.69 10.34 20.47
CA ASN A 424 0.90 9.14 20.72
C ASN A 424 0.54 8.34 19.43
N GLY A 425 1.34 8.46 18.38
CA GLY A 425 1.10 7.81 17.08
C GLY A 425 0.48 8.74 16.04
N ILE A 426 -0.02 9.92 16.45
CA ILE A 426 -0.58 10.89 15.52
C ILE A 426 0.53 11.78 14.99
N LEU A 427 0.79 11.66 13.68
CA LEU A 427 1.95 12.25 13.04
C LEU A 427 1.61 13.62 12.47
N ASN A 428 2.15 14.69 13.03
CA ASN A 428 2.10 16.03 12.44
C ASN A 428 3.32 16.28 11.54
N TYR A 429 3.24 17.27 10.65
CA TYR A 429 4.30 17.58 9.68
C TYR A 429 5.67 17.85 10.32
N ASP A 430 5.72 18.59 11.43
CA ASP A 430 6.97 18.91 12.15
C ASP A 430 7.71 17.66 12.63
N LYS A 431 6.99 16.58 12.91
CA LYS A 431 7.57 15.28 13.25
C LYS A 431 7.86 14.44 12.02
N PHE A 432 6.99 14.47 11.02
CA PHE A 432 7.18 13.73 9.77
C PHE A 432 8.49 14.09 9.06
N ILE A 433 8.88 15.37 9.02
CA ILE A 433 10.12 15.82 8.38
C ILE A 433 11.39 15.35 9.11
N LEU A 434 11.27 14.92 10.37
CA LEU A 434 12.37 14.39 11.17
C LEU A 434 12.46 12.86 11.11
N LEU A 435 11.46 12.20 10.52
CA LEU A 435 11.48 10.75 10.34
C LEU A 435 12.45 10.38 9.23
N GLU A 436 13.35 9.46 9.55
CA GLU A 436 14.14 8.73 8.57
C GLU A 436 13.20 8.01 7.59
N LYS A 437 13.49 8.14 6.30
CA LYS A 437 12.73 7.49 5.24
C LYS A 437 13.46 6.21 4.85
N PRO A 438 12.75 5.08 4.68
CA PRO A 438 13.39 3.87 4.19
C PRO A 438 14.03 4.12 2.83
N GLU A 439 15.22 3.57 2.66
CA GLU A 439 15.88 3.40 1.36
C GLU A 439 15.82 1.92 1.01
N TYR A 440 15.74 1.61 -0.28
CA TYR A 440 15.53 0.25 -0.76
C TYR A 440 16.62 -0.09 -1.76
N TYR A 441 17.24 -1.25 -1.56
CA TYR A 441 18.36 -1.72 -2.36
C TYR A 441 18.09 -3.13 -2.86
N GLY A 442 18.67 -3.46 -4.01
CA GLY A 442 18.52 -4.79 -4.58
C GLY A 442 19.25 -4.91 -5.89
N THR A 443 19.77 -6.11 -6.16
CA THR A 443 20.36 -6.46 -7.45
C THR A 443 19.47 -7.49 -8.13
N GLY A 444 19.04 -7.20 -9.36
CA GLY A 444 18.26 -8.12 -10.17
C GLY A 444 19.02 -9.42 -10.46
N LYS A 445 18.26 -10.49 -10.68
CA LYS A 445 18.81 -11.74 -11.22
C LYS A 445 18.97 -11.61 -12.75
N LEU A 446 19.80 -12.48 -13.32
CA LEU A 446 19.93 -12.56 -14.77
C LEU A 446 18.64 -13.14 -15.37
N ASP A 447 18.09 -12.42 -16.35
CA ASP A 447 17.00 -12.83 -17.23
C ASP A 447 17.54 -12.63 -18.66
N SER A 448 17.87 -13.74 -19.32
CA SER A 448 18.60 -13.74 -20.58
C SER A 448 17.75 -13.36 -21.80
N ASP A 449 16.44 -13.54 -21.73
CA ASP A 449 15.53 -13.23 -22.83
C ASP A 449 14.54 -12.08 -22.55
N GLY A 450 14.55 -11.55 -21.32
CA GLY A 450 13.82 -10.35 -20.93
C GLY A 450 12.31 -10.60 -20.83
N ASP A 451 11.93 -11.76 -20.32
CA ASP A 451 10.53 -12.18 -20.20
C ASP A 451 9.99 -12.07 -18.76
N GLY A 452 10.80 -11.51 -17.86
CA GLY A 452 10.46 -11.23 -16.47
C GLY A 452 10.70 -12.42 -15.54
N ILE A 453 11.17 -13.56 -16.05
CA ILE A 453 11.51 -14.75 -15.28
C ILE A 453 13.04 -14.91 -15.26
N PRO A 454 13.68 -15.00 -14.08
CA PRO A 454 15.11 -15.26 -13.99
C PRO A 454 15.51 -16.64 -14.52
N ASP A 455 16.68 -16.69 -15.16
CA ASP A 455 17.29 -17.91 -15.74
C ASP A 455 17.36 -19.07 -14.73
N ASP A 456 17.61 -18.77 -13.46
CA ASP A 456 17.75 -19.79 -12.41
C ASP A 456 16.41 -20.46 -12.07
N TRP A 457 15.32 -19.68 -12.07
CA TRP A 457 13.98 -20.21 -11.88
C TRP A 457 13.54 -21.01 -13.10
N GLU A 458 13.80 -20.52 -14.31
CA GLU A 458 13.49 -21.22 -15.54
C GLU A 458 14.21 -22.58 -15.66
N ASP A 459 15.52 -22.60 -15.41
CA ASP A 459 16.33 -23.83 -15.42
C ASP A 459 15.76 -24.85 -14.42
N SER A 460 15.25 -24.39 -13.27
CA SER A 460 14.66 -25.26 -12.23
C SER A 460 13.25 -25.78 -12.55
N HIS A 461 12.54 -25.13 -13.48
CA HIS A 461 11.17 -25.48 -13.88
C HIS A 461 11.07 -25.94 -15.34
N GLU A 462 12.21 -26.31 -15.95
CA GLU A 462 12.32 -26.81 -17.32
C GLU A 462 11.75 -25.84 -18.39
N LEU A 463 11.82 -24.53 -18.12
CA LEU A 463 11.56 -23.48 -19.12
C LEU A 463 12.84 -23.16 -19.92
N ASN A 464 12.71 -22.36 -20.97
CA ASN A 464 13.81 -22.04 -21.86
C ASN A 464 14.15 -20.55 -21.81
N LYS A 465 15.19 -20.22 -21.03
CA LYS A 465 15.81 -18.90 -20.86
C LYS A 465 16.33 -18.15 -22.07
N ASN A 466 16.03 -18.64 -23.27
CA ASN A 466 16.33 -17.97 -24.53
C ASN A 466 15.07 -17.87 -25.42
N ASN A 467 13.89 -18.05 -24.84
CA ASN A 467 12.60 -18.05 -25.51
C ASN A 467 11.59 -17.21 -24.71
N PRO A 468 11.49 -15.89 -24.98
CA PRO A 468 10.68 -14.98 -24.17
C PRO A 468 9.16 -15.17 -24.30
N ALA A 469 8.74 -16.15 -25.09
CA ALA A 469 7.33 -16.48 -25.30
C ALA A 469 6.82 -17.55 -24.33
N ASP A 470 7.68 -18.23 -23.55
CA ASP A 470 7.21 -19.22 -22.60
C ASP A 470 6.80 -18.67 -21.23
N SER A 471 7.25 -17.48 -20.79
CA SER A 471 6.59 -16.73 -19.71
C SER A 471 5.07 -16.59 -19.88
N LEU A 472 4.62 -16.40 -21.12
CA LEU A 472 3.21 -16.22 -21.48
C LEU A 472 2.47 -17.53 -21.77
N LYS A 473 3.12 -18.70 -21.63
CA LYS A 473 2.40 -19.97 -21.72
C LYS A 473 1.58 -20.20 -20.46
N ILE A 474 0.37 -20.71 -20.66
CA ILE A 474 -0.49 -21.15 -19.57
C ILE A 474 0.07 -22.45 -19.00
N ALA A 475 0.36 -22.44 -17.70
CA ALA A 475 0.76 -23.60 -16.94
C ALA A 475 -0.35 -24.66 -16.97
N ASN A 476 0.01 -25.90 -17.30
CA ASN A 476 -0.92 -27.03 -17.32
C ASN A 476 -0.76 -27.92 -16.08
N GLU A 477 -1.68 -28.88 -15.92
CA GLU A 477 -1.74 -29.78 -14.75
C GLU A 477 -0.46 -30.59 -14.48
N ASN A 478 0.39 -30.77 -15.49
CA ASN A 478 1.65 -31.52 -15.35
C ASN A 478 2.84 -30.61 -14.98
N GLN A 479 2.64 -29.29 -14.92
CA GLN A 479 3.66 -28.33 -14.46
C GLN A 479 3.35 -27.92 -13.01
N TYR A 480 4.40 -27.65 -12.23
CA TYR A 480 4.28 -27.14 -10.85
C TYR A 480 3.38 -28.01 -9.95
N ASP A 481 3.37 -29.34 -10.15
CA ASP A 481 2.45 -30.27 -9.48
C ASP A 481 0.96 -29.89 -9.60
N GLY A 482 0.60 -29.19 -10.67
CA GLY A 482 -0.74 -28.68 -10.94
C GLY A 482 -1.13 -27.45 -10.13
N LYS A 483 -0.25 -26.96 -9.23
CA LYS A 483 -0.50 -25.84 -8.31
C LYS A 483 -0.92 -24.56 -9.00
N TYR A 484 -0.34 -24.29 -10.17
CA TYR A 484 -0.56 -23.05 -10.94
C TYR A 484 -1.32 -23.27 -12.24
N THR A 485 -2.08 -24.36 -12.35
CA THR A 485 -2.87 -24.67 -13.54
C THR A 485 -3.77 -23.48 -13.93
N GLY A 486 -3.64 -23.00 -15.17
CA GLY A 486 -4.43 -21.90 -15.70
C GLY A 486 -3.78 -20.51 -15.59
N TYR A 487 -2.70 -20.37 -14.81
CA TYR A 487 -1.92 -19.13 -14.73
C TYR A 487 -0.82 -19.09 -15.80
N LEU A 488 -0.29 -17.90 -16.08
CA LEU A 488 0.89 -17.75 -16.93
C LEU A 488 2.16 -18.16 -16.16
N ASN A 489 3.20 -18.64 -16.83
CA ASN A 489 4.46 -18.99 -16.18
C ASN A 489 5.10 -17.80 -15.44
N ILE A 490 4.98 -16.57 -15.96
CA ILE A 490 5.44 -15.36 -15.25
C ILE A 490 4.69 -15.13 -13.93
N GLU A 491 3.41 -15.52 -13.87
CA GLU A 491 2.63 -15.41 -12.65
C GLU A 491 2.96 -16.53 -11.67
N ALA A 492 3.16 -17.76 -12.17
CA ALA A 492 3.67 -18.88 -11.39
C ALA A 492 4.99 -18.52 -10.70
N TYR A 493 5.94 -17.94 -11.44
CA TYR A 493 7.17 -17.37 -10.87
C TYR A 493 6.85 -16.37 -9.76
N SER A 494 5.98 -15.39 -10.04
CA SER A 494 5.58 -14.37 -9.08
C SER A 494 4.92 -14.91 -7.80
N PHE A 495 4.40 -16.14 -7.82
CA PHE A 495 3.81 -16.82 -6.67
C PHE A 495 4.86 -17.62 -5.90
N ASP A 496 5.77 -18.30 -6.58
CA ASP A 496 6.85 -19.08 -5.96
C ASP A 496 7.87 -18.22 -5.22
N ILE A 497 8.16 -17.02 -5.74
CA ILE A 497 9.05 -16.05 -5.07
C ILE A 497 8.61 -15.82 -3.62
N LEU A 498 7.29 -15.83 -3.36
CA LEU A 498 6.71 -15.59 -2.03
C LEU A 498 6.97 -16.74 -1.05
N GLU A 499 7.21 -17.96 -1.54
CA GLU A 499 7.53 -19.12 -0.68
C GLU A 499 9.01 -19.17 -0.30
N ASN A 500 9.88 -18.56 -1.12
CA ASN A 500 11.33 -18.53 -0.92
C ASN A 500 11.89 -17.12 -1.22
N PRO A 501 11.76 -16.16 -0.28
CA PRO A 501 12.23 -14.80 -0.49
C PRO A 501 13.70 -14.71 -0.88
N PRO A 502 14.09 -13.82 -1.82
CA PRO A 502 15.48 -13.47 -2.00
C PRO A 502 15.98 -12.85 -0.69
N GLU A 503 17.18 -13.24 -0.26
CA GLU A 503 17.82 -12.64 0.91
C GLU A 503 17.99 -11.13 0.68
N PRO A 504 17.66 -10.27 1.67
CA PRO A 504 17.96 -8.84 1.61
C PRO A 504 19.45 -8.66 1.32
N THR A 505 19.80 -7.80 0.37
CA THR A 505 21.22 -7.56 0.06
C THR A 505 21.87 -6.78 1.20
N GLU A 506 22.98 -7.28 1.74
CA GLU A 506 23.89 -6.44 2.53
C GLU A 506 24.37 -5.27 1.65
N ASP A 507 24.26 -4.07 2.23
CA ASP A 507 24.68 -2.74 1.73
C ASP A 507 25.60 -2.79 0.49
N PRO A 508 25.18 -2.27 -0.68
CA PRO A 508 26.01 -2.30 -1.87
C PRO A 508 27.26 -1.44 -1.64
N THR A 509 28.37 -2.12 -1.37
CA THR A 509 29.71 -1.55 -1.41
C THR A 509 29.92 -0.80 -2.72
N SER A 510 30.02 0.53 -2.62
CA SER A 510 30.53 1.46 -3.62
C SER A 510 29.94 1.35 -5.04
N SER A 511 28.93 2.15 -5.32
CA SER A 511 28.65 2.64 -6.69
C SER A 511 28.77 4.17 -6.72
N PRO A 512 29.11 4.75 -7.88
CA PRO A 512 29.77 6.05 -7.97
C PRO A 512 28.84 7.21 -7.60
N LEU A 513 29.43 8.21 -6.91
CA LEU A 513 28.77 9.47 -6.55
C LEU A 513 28.05 10.11 -7.76
N PRO A 514 26.79 10.52 -7.62
CA PRO A 514 26.13 11.35 -8.61
C PRO A 514 26.87 12.68 -8.74
N THR A 515 27.39 12.95 -9.93
CA THR A 515 28.10 14.20 -10.25
C THR A 515 27.15 15.39 -10.32
N SER A 516 27.56 16.45 -9.62
CA SER A 516 27.19 17.87 -9.72
C SER A 516 25.86 18.34 -9.11
N ALA A 517 25.88 18.45 -7.78
CA ALA A 517 25.54 19.60 -6.92
C ALA A 517 24.22 20.39 -7.17
N PRO A 518 23.53 20.74 -6.07
CA PRO A 518 23.93 21.98 -5.39
C PRO A 518 23.88 21.85 -3.86
N ALA A 519 25.00 21.54 -3.19
CA ALA A 519 25.02 21.51 -1.73
C ALA A 519 25.27 22.93 -1.17
N ARG A 520 24.19 23.62 -0.80
CA ARG A 520 24.28 24.86 0.01
C ARG A 520 24.43 24.48 1.49
N GLY A 521 25.63 24.54 2.07
CA GLY A 521 25.83 24.35 3.52
C GLY A 521 27.26 24.02 3.98
N ILE A 522 27.37 23.59 5.25
CA ILE A 522 28.55 22.92 5.84
C ILE A 522 28.40 21.40 5.66
N TYR A 523 29.44 20.71 5.19
CA TYR A 523 29.41 19.28 4.90
C TYR A 523 30.81 18.64 5.00
N TYR A 524 30.86 17.31 4.98
CA TYR A 524 32.12 16.55 4.91
C TYR A 524 32.57 16.41 3.44
N ALA A 525 33.73 16.97 3.07
CA ALA A 525 34.37 16.66 1.79
C ALA A 525 34.95 15.25 1.75
N LYS A 526 35.29 14.71 2.93
CA LYS A 526 35.63 13.31 3.15
C LYS A 526 34.95 12.87 4.43
N SER A 527 34.08 11.86 4.33
CA SER A 527 33.37 11.29 5.47
C SER A 527 34.34 10.87 6.58
N PRO A 528 33.95 10.96 7.86
CA PRO A 528 34.79 10.52 8.96
C PRO A 528 35.17 9.04 8.85
N GLU A 529 36.46 8.77 8.73
CA GLU A 529 37.03 7.42 8.81
C GLU A 529 37.41 7.13 10.26
N ILE A 530 36.91 6.03 10.81
CA ILE A 530 37.17 5.59 12.18
C ILE A 530 38.08 4.36 12.12
N SER A 531 39.28 4.48 12.67
CA SER A 531 40.26 3.40 12.78
C SER A 531 40.68 3.22 14.24
N GLY A 532 40.02 2.27 14.91
CA GLY A 532 40.08 2.15 16.37
C GLY A 532 39.55 3.43 17.03
N ALA A 533 40.34 4.04 17.90
CA ALA A 533 39.98 5.29 18.55
C ALA A 533 40.34 6.56 17.75
N ASN A 534 40.96 6.43 16.56
CA ASN A 534 41.33 7.55 15.71
C ASN A 534 40.22 7.86 14.70
N ILE A 535 39.93 9.14 14.51
CA ILE A 535 38.92 9.64 13.58
C ILE A 535 39.55 10.70 12.69
N THR A 536 39.47 10.52 11.38
CA THR A 536 39.90 11.52 10.38
C THR A 536 38.74 11.96 9.50
N ALA A 537 38.59 13.25 9.22
CA ALA A 537 37.54 13.79 8.36
C ALA A 537 38.02 15.04 7.61
N SER A 538 37.39 15.40 6.48
CA SER A 538 37.65 16.68 5.79
C SER A 538 36.38 17.51 5.76
N ILE A 539 36.43 18.75 6.21
CA ILE A 539 35.24 19.60 6.40
C ILE A 539 35.28 20.79 5.43
N VAL A 540 34.16 21.05 4.76
CA VAL A 540 33.92 22.20 3.88
C VAL A 540 32.69 22.97 4.37
N ASN A 541 32.67 24.28 4.17
CA ASN A 541 31.54 25.16 4.43
C ASN A 541 31.51 26.23 3.34
N GLU A 542 30.56 26.16 2.41
CA GLU A 542 30.59 26.98 1.20
C GLU A 542 29.85 28.31 1.31
N ASN A 543 28.89 28.47 2.24
CA ASN A 543 28.01 29.65 2.26
C ASN A 543 27.58 30.19 3.66
N ASP A 544 28.09 29.64 4.77
CA ASP A 544 27.93 30.28 6.08
C ASP A 544 29.14 31.20 6.37
N GLU A 545 28.87 32.40 6.87
CA GLU A 545 29.88 33.33 7.40
C GLU A 545 30.51 32.82 8.71
N SER A 546 29.89 31.82 9.33
CA SER A 546 30.35 31.18 10.55
C SER A 546 31.35 30.04 10.25
N GLY A 547 32.19 29.73 11.25
CA GLY A 547 33.07 28.56 11.22
C GLY A 547 32.32 27.23 11.36
N ALA A 548 33.05 26.14 11.55
CA ALA A 548 32.52 24.79 11.77
C ALA A 548 32.82 24.30 13.20
N VAL A 549 32.01 23.36 13.68
CA VAL A 549 32.28 22.59 14.89
C VAL A 549 32.15 21.12 14.54
N PHE A 550 33.24 20.39 14.68
CA PHE A 550 33.26 18.94 14.60
C PHE A 550 33.31 18.38 16.01
N ALA A 551 32.51 17.36 16.32
CA ALA A 551 32.69 16.57 17.52
C ALA A 551 32.76 15.08 17.24
N ALA A 552 33.53 14.35 18.04
CA ALA A 552 33.56 12.90 18.08
C ALA A 552 33.43 12.42 19.53
N CYS A 553 32.69 11.35 19.77
CA CYS A 553 32.55 10.75 21.10
C CYS A 553 32.14 9.28 21.05
N SER A 554 32.49 8.56 22.12
CA SER A 554 32.16 7.15 22.36
C SER A 554 30.95 7.00 23.29
N TYR A 555 30.09 6.01 23.03
CA TYR A 555 28.84 5.79 23.78
C TYR A 555 28.68 4.35 24.29
N ASP A 556 28.04 4.17 25.44
CA ASP A 556 27.65 2.83 25.91
C ASP A 556 26.37 2.35 25.21
N GLU A 557 25.98 1.10 25.46
CA GLU A 557 24.78 0.48 24.88
C GLU A 557 23.47 1.23 25.24
N SER A 558 23.49 2.12 26.24
CA SER A 558 22.36 2.96 26.62
C SER A 558 22.35 4.33 25.93
N GLY A 559 23.36 4.62 25.09
CA GLY A 559 23.51 5.91 24.41
C GLY A 559 24.13 7.01 25.27
N LYS A 560 24.77 6.67 26.40
CA LYS A 560 25.46 7.62 27.27
C LYS A 560 26.95 7.71 26.92
N ILE A 561 27.51 8.93 26.88
CA ILE A 561 28.92 9.16 26.55
C ILE A 561 29.83 8.44 27.57
N MET A 562 30.75 7.61 27.09
CA MET A 562 31.55 6.72 27.95
C MET A 562 32.79 7.36 28.54
N THR A 563 33.69 7.91 27.72
CA THR A 563 35.08 8.17 28.15
C THR A 563 35.65 9.55 27.80
N ASP A 564 35.17 10.20 26.73
CA ASP A 564 35.39 11.64 26.43
C ASP A 564 34.73 12.06 25.09
N VAL A 565 34.52 13.37 24.93
CA VAL A 565 34.15 14.03 23.67
C VAL A 565 35.32 14.86 23.19
N LYS A 566 35.70 14.72 21.91
CA LYS A 566 36.62 15.65 21.24
C LYS A 566 35.81 16.62 20.43
N ILE A 567 36.03 17.92 20.64
CA ILE A 567 35.38 18.98 19.88
C ILE A 567 36.48 19.81 19.22
N VAL A 568 36.39 19.97 17.90
CA VAL A 568 37.25 20.85 17.12
C VAL A 568 36.41 21.99 16.58
N ARG A 569 36.74 23.21 16.98
CA ARG A 569 36.13 24.43 16.44
C ARG A 569 37.05 24.98 15.36
N ILE A 570 36.50 25.18 14.19
CA ILE A 570 37.22 25.55 12.97
C ILE A 570 36.75 26.95 12.57
N PRO A 571 37.59 27.98 12.67
CA PRO A 571 37.26 29.29 12.13
C PRO A 571 36.94 29.21 10.64
N LYS A 572 36.05 30.07 10.14
CA LYS A 572 35.71 30.12 8.70
C LYS A 572 36.95 30.31 7.81
N SER A 573 37.96 31.04 8.28
CA SER A 573 39.23 31.25 7.58
C SER A 573 40.03 29.97 7.33
N ASP A 574 39.77 28.93 8.12
CA ASP A 574 40.56 27.71 8.15
C ASP A 574 39.85 26.56 7.41
N ILE A 575 38.67 26.83 6.82
CA ILE A 575 37.89 25.89 6.02
C ILE A 575 38.26 26.07 4.53
N PRO A 576 38.55 24.98 3.78
CA PRO A 576 38.44 23.58 4.18
C PRO A 576 39.54 23.12 5.15
N GLN A 577 39.17 22.25 6.11
CA GLN A 577 40.12 21.70 7.08
C GLN A 577 40.03 20.18 7.19
N ASP A 578 41.19 19.52 7.18
CA ASP A 578 41.33 18.12 7.61
C ASP A 578 41.44 18.03 9.13
N ILE A 579 40.62 17.18 9.70
CA ILE A 579 40.55 16.90 11.13
C ILE A 579 41.15 15.52 11.39
N ASN A 580 41.94 15.44 12.46
CA ASN A 580 42.39 14.19 13.04
C ASN A 580 42.22 14.28 14.56
N VAL A 581 41.35 13.45 15.13
CA VAL A 581 41.11 13.36 16.57
C VAL A 581 41.21 11.93 17.06
N THR A 582 41.72 11.76 18.28
CA THR A 582 41.79 10.45 18.94
C THR A 582 40.96 10.47 20.23
N LEU A 583 40.02 9.54 20.36
CA LEU A 583 39.25 9.30 21.59
C LEU A 583 39.99 8.37 22.54
N LYS A 584 39.56 8.30 23.81
CA LYS A 584 40.11 7.33 24.77
C LYS A 584 39.55 5.92 24.63
N SER A 585 38.44 5.77 23.90
CA SER A 585 37.75 4.50 23.67
C SER A 585 37.45 4.36 22.19
N ASP A 586 37.60 3.15 21.67
CA ASP A 586 37.27 2.75 20.29
C ASP A 586 35.84 2.17 20.17
N LYS A 587 35.09 2.11 21.26
CA LYS A 587 33.72 1.55 21.28
C LYS A 587 32.67 2.58 20.87
N ASN A 588 31.80 2.20 19.93
CA ASN A 588 30.58 2.91 19.52
C ASN A 588 30.79 4.41 19.32
N ILE A 589 31.70 4.77 18.41
CA ILE A 589 32.06 6.16 18.12
C ILE A 589 31.03 6.80 17.19
N LYS A 590 30.56 8.00 17.52
CA LYS A 590 29.79 8.87 16.60
C LYS A 590 30.49 10.20 16.41
N THR A 591 30.32 10.76 15.22
CA THR A 591 30.79 12.09 14.84
C THR A 591 29.64 13.01 14.53
N TYR A 592 29.85 14.30 14.74
CA TYR A 592 28.86 15.34 14.52
C TYR A 592 29.53 16.55 13.86
N LEU A 593 28.76 17.24 13.02
CA LEU A 593 29.18 18.46 12.36
C LEU A 593 28.08 19.51 12.51
N TRP A 594 28.46 20.71 12.89
CA TRP A 594 27.56 21.86 13.02
C TRP A 594 28.26 23.12 12.52
N THR A 595 27.47 24.13 12.20
CA THR A 595 28.03 25.48 12.10
C THR A 595 28.47 25.97 13.49
N SER A 596 29.41 26.92 13.54
CA SER A 596 29.85 27.54 14.80
C SER A 596 28.75 28.33 15.53
N ARG A 597 27.59 28.53 14.88
CA ARG A 597 26.35 29.06 15.46
C ARG A 597 25.47 28.00 16.14
N LEU A 598 25.94 26.74 16.25
CA LEU A 598 25.23 25.59 16.84
C LEU A 598 23.96 25.16 16.07
N GLU A 599 23.93 25.36 14.75
CA GLU A 599 22.95 24.71 13.89
C GLU A 599 23.53 23.40 13.33
N PRO A 600 22.83 22.25 13.45
CA PRO A 600 23.25 20.98 12.85
C PRO A 600 23.53 21.10 11.36
N ALA A 601 24.67 20.55 10.91
CA ALA A 601 24.94 20.37 9.50
C ALA A 601 23.83 19.51 8.90
N ARG A 602 23.26 19.96 7.78
CA ARG A 602 22.28 19.18 7.02
C ARG A 602 23.04 18.01 6.39
N ASN A 603 22.64 16.78 6.69
CA ASN A 603 23.16 15.58 6.04
C ASN A 603 22.87 15.63 4.54
#